data_AF-A0A7Y4UGA1-F1
#
_entry.id   AF-A0A7Y4UGA1-F1
#
_cell.length_a   1.000
_cell.length_b   1.000
_cell.length_c   1.000
_cell.angle_alpha   90.00
_cell.angle_beta   90.00
_cell.angle_gamma   90.00
#
_symmetry.space_group_name_H-M   'P 1'
#
loop_
_entity.id
_entity.type
_entity.pdbx_description
1 polymer ?
#
loop_
_entity_poly.entity_id
_entity_poly.type
_entity_poly.pdbx_seq_one_letter_code
_entity_poly.pdbx_strand_id
1 'polypeptide(L)'
;MNTSNDAELTIDEMIRLTPEGKLELVSGQLLAGNGLDGSRLLLQQLLRGWGTEAAIALGSLEVWPEVWEDALAEVYQLAPTDDETVAAKRSFSALDYSRAAEGANGGHWQTCQHLKMALHQASRQIGGRALSRHYTLKLGEDGFTPDVFFYRNQPHTEFYEYYLDGPCELVIEVTCPAHENYDRLLKRDLYAMGGVLEYLIVNPTRRETEFFQLINGESRAQSPDANGCYLSTSVPGMRIKVEHLFSADGQEWLDYSPFLVEQVRPHKRESRSRRDGYVPASLPFAPRFNLHAEPILFNEYASWCPEGKFEWMDGRPIIGGHETTRNVLGLLLMSIGLRESVAMRPAMEWVAALQRHQRKVRDDAALRQQWWDKARRLAETLCEKYGIARIGVTGDLLDPKPLDYWATLELVGYDVPRAKVHLIYEEVSAFQDDLTPTIYFSEETEHESRTVQSLK
;
A
#
# COMPACT_ATOMS: atom_id res chain seq x y z
N MET A 1 4.29 26.70 -20.78
CA MET A 1 4.95 27.59 -19.80
C MET A 1 4.53 27.12 -18.43
N ASN A 2 5.49 26.59 -17.67
CA ASN A 2 5.27 25.99 -16.36
C ASN A 2 5.10 27.10 -15.33
N THR A 3 3.87 27.37 -14.91
CA THR A 3 3.60 28.19 -13.71
C THR A 3 3.01 27.26 -12.66
N SER A 4 3.87 26.46 -12.02
CA SER A 4 3.63 26.04 -10.64
C SER A 4 4.89 26.40 -9.86
N ASN A 5 4.69 27.23 -8.86
CA ASN A 5 5.66 27.61 -7.86
C ASN A 5 5.70 26.49 -6.79
N ASP A 6 5.82 25.23 -7.19
CA ASP A 6 6.03 24.12 -6.26
C ASP A 6 7.51 24.11 -5.90
N ALA A 7 7.84 24.83 -4.82
CA ALA A 7 9.10 24.61 -4.14
C ALA A 7 9.21 23.10 -3.82
N GLU A 8 10.37 22.53 -4.14
CA GLU A 8 10.68 21.14 -3.80
C GLU A 8 10.46 20.95 -2.30
N LEU A 9 9.57 20.02 -1.93
CA LEU A 9 9.23 19.77 -0.53
C LEU A 9 10.51 19.38 0.21
N THR A 10 10.73 19.97 1.38
CA THR A 10 11.78 19.51 2.29
C THR A 10 11.41 18.13 2.85
N ILE A 11 12.41 17.37 3.30
CA ILE A 11 12.18 16.06 3.96
C ILE A 11 11.22 16.21 5.15
N ASP A 12 11.34 17.27 5.92
CA ASP A 12 10.45 17.54 7.07
C ASP A 12 9.00 17.79 6.62
N GLU A 13 8.80 18.47 5.49
CA GLU A 13 7.47 18.65 4.90
C GLU A 13 6.91 17.35 4.36
N MET A 14 7.73 16.52 3.69
CA MET A 14 7.32 15.19 3.23
C MET A 14 6.83 14.31 4.38
N ILE A 15 7.59 14.25 5.48
CA ILE A 15 7.21 13.49 6.68
C ILE A 15 5.88 14.03 7.27
N ARG A 16 5.72 15.35 7.35
CA ARG A 16 4.48 15.99 7.86
C ARG A 16 3.28 15.88 6.93
N LEU A 17 3.48 15.41 5.69
CA LEU A 17 2.43 15.26 4.69
C LEU A 17 2.15 13.79 4.35
N THR A 18 2.76 12.85 5.07
CA THR A 18 2.56 11.41 4.86
C THR A 18 1.80 10.83 6.06
N PRO A 19 0.69 10.11 5.84
CA PRO A 19 0.08 9.32 6.91
C PRO A 19 1.01 8.17 7.32
N GLU A 20 0.75 7.53 8.46
CA GLU A 20 1.49 6.31 8.81
C GLU A 20 1.39 5.28 7.66
N GLY A 21 2.49 4.62 7.30
CA GLY A 21 2.58 3.70 6.16
C GLY A 21 1.84 2.37 6.33
N LYS A 22 0.60 2.39 6.81
CA LYS A 22 -0.34 1.27 6.95
C LYS A 22 -1.47 1.43 5.95
N LEU A 23 -1.89 0.32 5.34
CA LEU A 23 -2.99 0.25 4.39
C LEU A 23 -3.92 -0.89 4.80
N GLU A 24 -5.08 -0.54 5.34
CA GLU A 24 -6.07 -1.49 5.84
C GLU A 24 -7.35 -1.41 5.00
N LEU A 25 -8.02 -2.54 4.79
CA LEU A 25 -9.36 -2.59 4.23
C LEU A 25 -10.36 -2.67 5.38
N VAL A 26 -11.21 -1.64 5.55
CA VAL A 26 -12.25 -1.63 6.58
C VAL A 26 -13.55 -1.16 5.98
N SER A 27 -14.61 -1.96 6.12
CA SER A 27 -15.95 -1.65 5.60
C SER A 27 -15.96 -1.29 4.12
N GLY A 28 -15.12 -1.98 3.32
CA GLY A 28 -15.00 -1.76 1.88
C GLY A 28 -14.21 -0.51 1.47
N GLN A 29 -13.54 0.17 2.41
CA GLN A 29 -12.70 1.35 2.14
C GLN A 29 -11.24 1.08 2.51
N LEU A 30 -10.33 1.60 1.70
CA LEU A 30 -8.89 1.60 1.97
C LEU A 30 -8.55 2.73 2.95
N LEU A 31 -8.15 2.38 4.16
CA LEU A 31 -7.69 3.28 5.20
C LEU A 31 -6.16 3.38 5.17
N ALA A 32 -5.64 4.56 4.89
CA ALA A 32 -4.22 4.87 5.04
C ALA A 32 -3.99 5.56 6.40
N GLY A 33 -2.96 5.15 7.14
CA GLY A 33 -2.64 5.75 8.44
C GLY A 33 -3.80 5.75 9.42
N ASN A 34 -4.51 4.62 9.53
CA ASN A 34 -5.53 4.38 10.55
C ASN A 34 -6.83 5.20 10.41
N GLY A 35 -7.13 5.76 9.23
CA GLY A 35 -8.43 6.40 9.01
C GLY A 35 -8.61 7.03 7.64
N LEU A 36 -9.84 7.44 7.32
CA LEU A 36 -10.16 8.06 6.02
C LEU A 36 -9.45 9.40 5.80
N ASP A 37 -9.17 10.17 6.86
CA ASP A 37 -8.44 11.42 6.70
C ASP A 37 -6.99 11.17 6.28
N GLY A 38 -6.38 10.06 6.69
CA GLY A 38 -5.08 9.62 6.18
C GLY A 38 -5.18 9.16 4.73
N SER A 39 -6.25 8.47 4.34
CA SER A 39 -6.53 8.15 2.93
C SER A 39 -6.68 9.40 2.06
N ARG A 40 -7.36 10.44 2.56
CA ARG A 40 -7.51 11.73 1.88
C ARG A 40 -6.17 12.46 1.75
N LEU A 41 -5.37 12.48 2.83
CA LEU A 41 -4.03 13.05 2.80
C LEU A 41 -3.16 12.34 1.76
N LEU A 42 -3.15 11.00 1.75
CA LEU A 42 -2.39 10.22 0.79
C LEU A 42 -2.85 10.46 -0.65
N LEU A 43 -4.16 10.48 -0.90
CA LEU A 43 -4.73 10.77 -2.21
C LEU A 43 -4.34 12.18 -2.67
N GLN A 44 -4.42 13.18 -1.80
CA GLN A 44 -4.00 14.54 -2.11
C GLN A 44 -2.51 14.62 -2.48
N GLN A 45 -1.63 13.89 -1.77
CA GLN A 45 -0.21 13.84 -2.11
C GLN A 45 0.06 13.08 -3.42
N LEU A 46 -0.65 11.98 -3.68
CA LEU A 46 -0.55 11.26 -4.96
C LEU A 46 -1.00 12.14 -6.13
N LEU A 47 -2.12 12.84 -6.00
CA LEU A 47 -2.61 13.76 -7.03
C LEU A 47 -1.67 14.97 -7.22
N ARG A 48 -1.00 15.44 -6.16
CA ARG A 48 0.01 16.50 -6.27
C ARG A 48 1.28 16.00 -6.96
N GLY A 49 1.79 14.82 -6.57
CA GLY A 49 3.07 14.29 -7.05
C GLY A 49 3.00 13.64 -8.43
N TRP A 50 1.91 12.91 -8.72
CA TRP A 50 1.71 12.21 -10.00
C TRP A 50 0.80 12.98 -10.97
N GLY A 51 0.00 13.91 -10.45
CA GLY A 51 -0.91 14.74 -11.23
C GLY A 51 -2.28 14.10 -11.47
N THR A 52 -3.22 14.93 -11.91
CA THR A 52 -4.59 14.50 -12.29
C THR A 52 -4.60 13.54 -13.46
N GLU A 53 -3.62 13.61 -14.37
CA GLU A 53 -3.52 12.70 -15.51
C GLU A 53 -3.29 11.24 -15.09
N ALA A 54 -2.54 11.03 -14.01
CA ALA A 54 -2.35 9.70 -13.43
C ALA A 54 -3.69 9.11 -12.92
N ALA A 55 -4.57 9.92 -12.37
CA ALA A 55 -5.90 9.49 -11.93
C ALA A 55 -6.86 9.26 -13.11
N ILE A 56 -6.87 10.17 -14.10
CA ILE A 56 -7.69 10.01 -15.32
C ILE A 56 -7.33 8.73 -16.07
N ALA A 57 -6.05 8.39 -16.15
CA ALA A 57 -5.58 7.17 -16.82
C ALA A 57 -6.10 5.87 -16.22
N LEU A 58 -6.60 5.88 -14.97
CA LEU A 58 -7.15 4.67 -14.34
C LEU A 58 -8.56 4.32 -14.84
N GLY A 59 -9.23 5.21 -15.57
CA GLY A 59 -10.54 4.95 -16.15
C GLY A 59 -10.46 4.24 -17.51
N SER A 60 -11.38 3.30 -17.78
CA SER A 60 -11.54 2.71 -19.11
C SER A 60 -12.26 3.62 -20.12
N LEU A 61 -11.92 3.44 -21.38
CA LEU A 61 -12.25 4.35 -22.48
C LEU A 61 -13.73 4.41 -22.89
N GLU A 62 -14.54 3.41 -22.53
CA GLU A 62 -15.89 3.27 -23.08
C GLU A 62 -16.99 3.97 -22.25
N VAL A 63 -16.73 4.25 -20.96
CA VAL A 63 -17.75 4.74 -20.02
C VAL A 63 -17.26 5.91 -19.15
N TRP A 64 -15.94 6.14 -19.02
CA TRP A 64 -15.41 7.02 -17.96
C TRP A 64 -15.46 8.53 -18.15
N PRO A 65 -15.44 9.12 -19.36
CA PRO A 65 -15.51 10.58 -19.48
C PRO A 65 -16.73 11.15 -18.76
N GLU A 66 -17.86 10.46 -18.83
CA GLU A 66 -19.12 10.89 -18.23
C GLU A 66 -19.03 10.98 -16.69
N VAL A 67 -18.44 10.00 -16.00
CA VAL A 67 -18.37 10.02 -14.53
C VAL A 67 -17.42 11.12 -14.02
N TRP A 68 -16.31 11.36 -14.72
CA TRP A 68 -15.41 12.46 -14.41
C TRP A 68 -16.05 13.82 -14.73
N GLU A 69 -16.76 13.93 -15.85
CA GLU A 69 -17.50 15.12 -16.25
C GLU A 69 -18.63 15.43 -15.27
N ASP A 70 -19.37 14.44 -14.79
CA ASP A 70 -20.41 14.57 -13.77
C ASP A 70 -19.81 15.07 -12.44
N ALA A 71 -18.66 14.54 -12.03
CA ALA A 71 -17.96 15.01 -10.84
C ALA A 71 -17.50 16.47 -10.99
N LEU A 72 -16.97 16.85 -12.16
CA LEU A 72 -16.60 18.23 -12.46
C LEU A 72 -17.80 19.16 -12.52
N ALA A 73 -18.94 18.68 -13.04
CA ALA A 73 -20.19 19.42 -13.08
C ALA A 73 -20.73 19.66 -11.66
N GLU A 74 -20.70 18.65 -10.78
CA GLU A 74 -21.19 18.77 -9.40
C GLU A 74 -20.28 19.70 -8.56
N VAL A 75 -18.96 19.54 -8.66
CA VAL A 75 -17.99 20.25 -7.82
C VAL A 75 -17.73 21.67 -8.32
N TYR A 76 -17.55 21.85 -9.63
CA TYR A 76 -17.08 23.09 -10.24
C TYR A 76 -18.10 23.76 -11.16
N GLN A 77 -19.30 23.17 -11.35
CA GLN A 77 -20.32 23.71 -12.26
C GLN A 77 -19.74 23.92 -13.66
N LEU A 78 -19.07 22.89 -14.16
CA LEU A 78 -18.52 22.84 -15.51
C LEU A 78 -19.39 21.97 -16.41
N ALA A 79 -19.55 22.40 -17.67
CA ALA A 79 -20.14 21.59 -18.71
C ALA A 79 -19.07 20.74 -19.42
N PRO A 80 -19.41 19.59 -20.02
CA PRO A 80 -18.47 18.78 -20.80
C PRO A 80 -17.74 19.54 -21.92
N THR A 81 -18.36 20.60 -22.45
CA THR A 81 -17.79 21.44 -23.52
C THR A 81 -16.84 22.53 -23.00
N ASP A 82 -16.76 22.75 -21.69
CA ASP A 82 -15.91 23.78 -21.10
C ASP A 82 -14.44 23.39 -21.22
N ASP A 83 -13.61 24.35 -21.66
CA ASP A 83 -12.17 24.14 -21.81
C ASP A 83 -11.38 24.56 -20.57
N GLU A 84 -10.06 24.36 -20.62
CA GLU A 84 -9.13 24.74 -19.55
C GLU A 84 -9.24 26.23 -19.18
N THR A 85 -9.57 27.11 -20.13
CA THR A 85 -9.70 28.56 -19.91
C THR A 85 -10.95 28.90 -19.09
N VAL A 86 -12.05 28.19 -19.33
CA VAL A 86 -13.26 28.31 -18.52
C VAL A 86 -13.04 27.71 -17.13
N ALA A 87 -12.41 26.54 -17.06
CA ALA A 87 -12.11 25.84 -15.83
C ALA A 87 -11.15 26.63 -14.91
N ALA A 88 -10.17 27.35 -15.48
CA ALA A 88 -9.23 28.18 -14.73
C ALA A 88 -9.89 29.34 -13.96
N LYS A 89 -11.14 29.70 -14.30
CA LYS A 89 -11.91 30.72 -13.58
C LYS A 89 -12.61 30.19 -12.34
N ARG A 90 -12.60 28.87 -12.12
CA ARG A 90 -13.25 28.24 -10.96
C ARG A 90 -12.35 28.36 -9.73
N SER A 91 -12.95 28.80 -8.63
CA SER A 91 -12.25 28.92 -7.36
C SER A 91 -11.85 27.54 -6.84
N PHE A 92 -10.65 27.46 -6.30
CA PHE A 92 -10.10 26.26 -5.70
C PHE A 92 -9.46 26.60 -4.36
N SER A 93 -9.76 25.78 -3.35
CA SER A 93 -9.08 25.81 -2.06
C SER A 93 -8.90 24.37 -1.60
N ALA A 94 -7.66 23.90 -1.52
CA ALA A 94 -7.36 22.59 -0.98
C ALA A 94 -7.79 22.52 0.49
N LEU A 95 -8.47 21.44 0.88
CA LEU A 95 -8.68 21.12 2.29
C LEU A 95 -7.37 20.66 2.91
N ASP A 96 -7.16 21.03 4.18
CA ASP A 96 -5.97 20.66 4.93
C ASP A 96 -6.22 19.36 5.72
N TYR A 97 -5.58 18.28 5.26
CA TYR A 97 -5.60 16.97 5.93
C TYR A 97 -4.33 16.68 6.71
N SER A 98 -3.43 17.66 6.90
CA SER A 98 -2.13 17.46 7.58
C SER A 98 -2.23 16.95 9.02
N ARG A 99 -3.40 17.12 9.66
CA ARG A 99 -3.69 16.52 10.98
C ARG A 99 -3.69 14.99 10.98
N ALA A 100 -3.90 14.38 9.82
CA ALA A 100 -3.87 12.93 9.63
C ALA A 100 -2.48 12.41 9.24
N ALA A 101 -1.47 13.27 9.16
CA ALA A 101 -0.09 12.83 9.02
C ALA A 101 0.35 12.05 10.27
N GLU A 102 1.35 11.18 10.09
CA GLU A 102 1.90 10.33 11.16
C GLU A 102 2.30 11.14 12.41
N GLY A 103 2.79 12.36 12.20
CA GLY A 103 3.12 13.30 13.28
C GLY A 103 4.34 12.86 14.09
N ALA A 104 4.36 13.20 15.38
CA ALA A 104 5.46 12.81 16.25
C ALA A 104 5.36 11.33 16.64
N ASN A 105 6.32 10.51 16.19
CA ASN A 105 6.36 9.07 16.44
C ASN A 105 6.41 8.67 17.94
N GLY A 106 6.98 9.49 18.83
CA GLY A 106 6.92 9.25 20.28
C GLY A 106 7.47 7.88 20.75
N GLY A 107 8.39 7.28 19.98
CA GLY A 107 8.94 5.95 20.25
C GLY A 107 8.11 4.77 19.70
N HIS A 108 7.06 5.02 18.91
CA HIS A 108 6.22 3.98 18.32
C HIS A 108 7.04 3.00 17.47
N TRP A 109 7.83 3.46 16.50
CA TRP A 109 8.65 2.58 15.66
C TRP A 109 9.59 1.67 16.47
N GLN A 110 10.32 2.23 17.44
CA GLN A 110 11.23 1.48 18.30
C GLN A 110 10.47 0.42 19.12
N THR A 111 9.32 0.79 19.66
CA THR A 111 8.46 -0.12 20.44
C THR A 111 7.91 -1.24 19.55
N CYS A 112 7.44 -0.94 18.33
CA CYS A 112 7.00 -1.95 17.37
C CYS A 112 8.12 -2.95 17.03
N GLN A 113 9.34 -2.47 16.79
CA GLN A 113 10.49 -3.35 16.53
C GLN A 113 10.82 -4.24 17.73
N HIS A 114 10.84 -3.68 18.95
CA HIS A 114 11.04 -4.42 20.20
C HIS A 114 10.03 -5.55 20.37
N LEU A 115 8.74 -5.20 20.30
CA LEU A 115 7.66 -6.16 20.49
C LEU A 115 7.66 -7.25 19.43
N LYS A 116 7.93 -6.89 18.16
CA LYS A 116 8.05 -7.85 17.06
C LYS A 116 9.17 -8.86 17.32
N MET A 117 10.37 -8.39 17.68
CA MET A 117 11.52 -9.27 17.94
C MET A 117 11.29 -10.15 19.16
N ALA A 118 10.82 -9.57 20.27
CA ALA A 118 10.58 -10.30 21.51
C ALA A 118 9.46 -11.35 21.36
N LEU A 119 8.36 -11.00 20.68
CA LEU A 119 7.27 -11.95 20.44
C LEU A 119 7.70 -13.06 19.49
N HIS A 120 8.52 -12.75 18.48
CA HIS A 120 9.10 -13.77 17.62
C HIS A 120 9.92 -14.77 18.44
N GLN A 121 10.80 -14.31 19.33
CA GLN A 121 11.58 -15.19 20.22
C GLN A 121 10.67 -16.02 21.14
N ALA A 122 9.63 -15.43 21.73
CA ALA A 122 8.68 -16.16 22.57
C ALA A 122 7.89 -17.22 21.76
N SER A 123 7.49 -16.90 20.52
CA SER A 123 6.75 -17.82 19.64
C SER A 123 7.54 -19.11 19.35
N ARG A 124 8.87 -19.01 19.28
CA ARG A 124 9.79 -20.14 19.07
C ARG A 124 9.81 -21.10 20.25
N GLN A 125 9.54 -20.60 21.46
CA GLN A 125 9.53 -21.36 22.71
C GLN A 125 8.14 -21.90 23.06
N ILE A 126 7.08 -21.12 22.86
CA ILE A 126 5.70 -21.49 23.23
C ILE A 126 4.97 -22.26 22.12
N GLY A 127 5.46 -22.18 20.89
CA GLY A 127 4.88 -22.74 19.68
C GLY A 127 3.76 -21.88 19.12
N GLY A 128 3.90 -21.47 17.86
CA GLY A 128 3.00 -20.56 17.15
C GLY A 128 3.78 -19.69 16.17
N ARG A 129 3.19 -18.59 15.72
CA ARG A 129 3.78 -17.62 14.78
C ARG A 129 3.56 -16.22 15.32
N ALA A 130 4.65 -15.45 15.42
CA ALA A 130 4.58 -14.00 15.57
C ALA A 130 4.58 -13.38 14.17
N LEU A 131 3.62 -12.50 13.92
CA LEU A 131 3.39 -11.79 12.67
C LEU A 131 3.35 -10.28 12.96
N SER A 132 3.41 -9.45 11.92
CA SER A 132 3.48 -7.99 12.05
C SER A 132 2.80 -7.32 10.85
N ARG A 133 2.83 -5.99 10.78
CA ARG A 133 2.24 -5.14 9.71
C ARG A 133 2.39 -5.63 8.27
N HIS A 134 3.43 -6.41 7.98
CA HIS A 134 3.69 -7.04 6.68
C HIS A 134 2.83 -8.27 6.35
N TYR A 135 1.80 -8.54 7.14
CA TYR A 135 0.97 -9.73 6.98
C TYR A 135 -0.47 -9.41 7.38
N THR A 136 -1.38 -9.41 6.40
CA THR A 136 -2.78 -9.00 6.64
C THR A 136 -3.50 -9.99 7.56
N LEU A 137 -4.21 -9.48 8.55
CA LEU A 137 -5.20 -10.21 9.34
C LEU A 137 -6.59 -9.95 8.74
N LYS A 138 -7.14 -10.93 8.03
CA LYS A 138 -8.49 -10.88 7.46
C LYS A 138 -9.51 -11.31 8.51
N LEU A 139 -10.47 -10.43 8.81
CA LEU A 139 -11.59 -10.69 9.72
C LEU A 139 -12.89 -10.38 8.96
N GLY A 140 -13.56 -11.43 8.48
CA GLY A 140 -14.67 -11.27 7.55
C GLY A 140 -14.19 -10.76 6.19
N GLU A 141 -14.70 -9.61 5.76
CA GLU A 141 -14.29 -8.91 4.54
C GLU A 141 -13.23 -7.82 4.79
N ASP A 142 -12.93 -7.52 6.06
CA ASP A 142 -11.95 -6.52 6.43
C ASP A 142 -10.54 -7.13 6.49
N GLY A 143 -9.53 -6.34 6.12
CA GLY A 143 -8.12 -6.68 6.15
C GLY A 143 -7.33 -5.69 6.99
N PHE A 144 -6.83 -6.14 8.13
CA PHE A 144 -6.06 -5.31 9.07
C PHE A 144 -4.55 -5.56 8.95
N THR A 145 -3.74 -4.57 9.32
CA THR A 145 -2.28 -4.70 9.38
C THR A 145 -1.79 -4.36 10.79
N PRO A 146 -2.03 -5.24 11.79
CA PRO A 146 -1.67 -4.93 13.18
C PRO A 146 -0.16 -4.77 13.34
N ASP A 147 0.29 -3.92 14.27
CA ASP A 147 1.72 -3.73 14.53
C ASP A 147 2.42 -5.06 14.82
N VAL A 148 1.87 -5.83 15.75
CA VAL A 148 2.33 -7.18 16.11
C VAL A 148 1.16 -8.06 16.49
N PHE A 149 1.15 -9.32 16.04
CA PHE A 149 0.13 -10.28 16.47
C PHE A 149 0.67 -11.71 16.53
N PHE A 150 -0.01 -12.58 17.28
CA PHE A 150 0.35 -13.97 17.47
C PHE A 150 -0.78 -14.89 17.07
N TYR A 151 -0.44 -15.86 16.23
CA TYR A 151 -1.32 -16.94 15.81
C TYR A 151 -0.73 -18.30 16.16
N ARG A 152 -1.54 -19.21 16.69
CA ARG A 152 -1.12 -20.59 16.91
C ARG A 152 -2.04 -21.60 16.23
N ASN A 153 -3.28 -21.68 16.66
CA ASN A 153 -4.22 -22.67 16.13
C ASN A 153 -5.67 -22.31 16.51
N GLN A 154 -6.06 -21.07 16.24
CA GLN A 154 -7.45 -20.66 16.39
C GLN A 154 -8.36 -21.51 15.49
N PRO A 155 -9.51 -21.98 16.00
CA PRO A 155 -10.53 -22.62 15.17
C PRO A 155 -10.98 -21.67 14.05
N HIS A 156 -11.28 -22.24 12.87
CA HIS A 156 -11.76 -21.49 11.71
C HIS A 156 -10.77 -20.45 11.15
N THR A 157 -9.51 -20.49 11.59
CA THR A 157 -8.45 -19.63 11.05
C THR A 157 -7.56 -20.41 10.09
N GLU A 158 -7.39 -19.87 8.88
CA GLU A 158 -6.57 -20.45 7.82
C GLU A 158 -5.35 -19.56 7.54
N PHE A 159 -4.18 -20.20 7.46
CA PHE A 159 -2.90 -19.54 7.20
C PHE A 159 -2.55 -19.62 5.71
N TYR A 160 -2.57 -18.50 5.01
CA TYR A 160 -2.19 -18.40 3.59
C TYR A 160 -0.73 -17.97 3.43
N GLU A 161 -0.31 -17.57 2.23
CA GLU A 161 1.05 -17.07 2.00
C GLU A 161 1.20 -15.58 2.34
N TYR A 162 0.13 -14.79 2.18
CA TYR A 162 0.16 -13.33 2.34
C TYR A 162 -0.78 -12.79 3.42
N TYR A 163 -1.68 -13.63 3.96
CA TYR A 163 -2.66 -13.22 4.95
C TYR A 163 -3.08 -14.37 5.87
N LEU A 164 -3.67 -14.00 7.01
CA LEU A 164 -4.33 -14.90 7.95
C LEU A 164 -5.84 -14.68 7.81
N ASP A 165 -6.60 -15.71 7.44
CA ASP A 165 -8.06 -15.62 7.35
C ASP A 165 -8.69 -16.16 8.61
N GLY A 166 -9.25 -15.29 9.44
CA GLY A 166 -9.85 -15.62 10.73
C GLY A 166 -9.08 -15.07 11.94
N PRO A 167 -9.65 -15.22 13.15
CA PRO A 167 -9.11 -14.62 14.37
C PRO A 167 -7.73 -15.17 14.75
N CYS A 168 -7.02 -14.39 15.58
CA CYS A 168 -5.78 -14.81 16.22
C CYS A 168 -5.88 -14.70 17.75
N GLU A 169 -4.92 -15.30 18.45
CA GLU A 169 -4.92 -15.32 19.92
C GLU A 169 -4.63 -13.95 20.53
N LEU A 170 -3.75 -13.15 19.91
CA LEU A 170 -3.27 -11.90 20.48
C LEU A 170 -2.95 -10.89 19.38
N VAL A 171 -3.54 -9.69 19.47
CA VAL A 171 -3.14 -8.50 18.71
C VAL A 171 -2.55 -7.46 19.67
N ILE A 172 -1.49 -6.78 19.25
CA ILE A 172 -0.87 -5.67 19.98
C ILE A 172 -0.75 -4.49 19.01
N GLU A 173 -1.34 -3.36 19.38
CA GLU A 173 -1.18 -2.08 18.67
C GLU A 173 -0.39 -1.10 19.53
N VAL A 174 0.52 -0.36 18.90
CA VAL A 174 1.33 0.65 19.58
C VAL A 174 0.80 2.02 19.17
N THR A 175 0.28 2.78 20.13
CA THR A 175 -0.35 4.07 19.78
C THR A 175 0.68 5.07 19.29
N CYS A 176 0.32 5.83 18.25
CA CYS A 176 0.94 7.10 17.93
C CYS A 176 -0.03 8.26 18.27
N PRO A 177 0.46 9.47 18.60
CA PRO A 177 -0.40 10.60 18.99
C PRO A 177 -1.48 10.98 17.98
N ALA A 178 -1.25 10.79 16.67
CA ALA A 178 -2.18 11.18 15.62
C ALA A 178 -3.41 10.25 15.51
N HIS A 179 -3.31 9.01 16.01
CA HIS A 179 -4.27 7.94 15.68
C HIS A 179 -4.80 7.16 16.89
N GLU A 180 -4.52 7.63 18.12
CA GLU A 180 -4.88 6.94 19.38
C GLU A 180 -6.37 6.55 19.49
N ASN A 181 -7.29 7.36 18.95
CA ASN A 181 -8.73 7.08 19.00
C ASN A 181 -9.13 5.88 18.12
N TYR A 182 -8.46 5.68 16.98
CA TYR A 182 -8.77 4.58 16.08
C TYR A 182 -8.45 3.24 16.74
N ASP A 183 -7.26 3.12 17.35
CA ASP A 183 -6.83 1.92 18.04
C ASP A 183 -7.69 1.61 19.27
N ARG A 184 -8.03 2.64 20.06
CA ARG A 184 -8.78 2.51 21.32
C ARG A 184 -10.25 2.17 21.16
N LEU A 185 -10.88 2.71 20.12
CA LEU A 185 -12.33 2.62 19.93
C LEU A 185 -12.66 1.68 18.79
N LEU A 186 -12.27 2.05 17.57
CA LEU A 186 -12.73 1.36 16.37
C LEU A 186 -12.09 -0.03 16.22
N LYS A 187 -10.76 -0.14 16.26
CA LYS A 187 -10.05 -1.42 16.16
C LYS A 187 -10.39 -2.37 17.30
N ARG A 188 -10.51 -1.87 18.53
CA ARG A 188 -10.93 -2.69 19.68
C ARG A 188 -12.25 -3.42 19.39
N ASP A 189 -13.23 -2.68 18.89
CA ASP A 189 -14.56 -3.23 18.64
C ASP A 189 -14.55 -4.14 17.40
N LEU A 190 -13.84 -3.77 16.33
CA LEU A 190 -13.66 -4.59 15.13
C LEU A 190 -12.94 -5.93 15.43
N TYR A 191 -11.87 -5.91 16.21
CA TYR A 191 -11.16 -7.11 16.64
C TYR A 191 -12.02 -8.01 17.52
N ALA A 192 -12.80 -7.42 18.43
CA ALA A 192 -13.75 -8.18 19.25
C ALA A 192 -14.81 -8.87 18.39
N MET A 193 -15.41 -8.14 17.43
CA MET A 193 -16.38 -8.70 16.49
C MET A 193 -15.77 -9.78 15.58
N GLY A 194 -14.51 -9.60 15.17
CA GLY A 194 -13.76 -10.57 14.38
C GLY A 194 -13.26 -11.79 15.16
N GLY A 195 -13.44 -11.81 16.48
CA GLY A 195 -13.10 -12.96 17.33
C GLY A 195 -11.66 -13.00 17.85
N VAL A 196 -10.91 -11.90 17.78
CA VAL A 196 -9.57 -11.82 18.37
C VAL A 196 -9.66 -11.99 19.88
N LEU A 197 -8.91 -12.94 20.43
CA LEU A 197 -9.10 -13.37 21.83
C LEU A 197 -8.52 -12.38 22.86
N GLU A 198 -7.36 -11.81 22.57
CA GLU A 198 -6.73 -10.79 23.41
C GLU A 198 -6.23 -9.62 22.56
N TYR A 199 -6.43 -8.40 23.04
CA TYR A 199 -6.02 -7.18 22.39
C TYR A 199 -5.31 -6.26 23.38
N LEU A 200 -4.11 -5.82 23.02
CA LEU A 200 -3.29 -4.94 23.82
C LEU A 200 -3.06 -3.62 23.09
N ILE A 201 -3.16 -2.52 23.84
CA ILE A 201 -2.82 -1.18 23.35
C ILE A 201 -1.65 -0.67 24.18
N VAL A 202 -0.50 -0.45 23.54
CA VAL A 202 0.73 0.02 24.19
C VAL A 202 0.95 1.49 23.85
N ASN A 203 0.98 2.35 24.86
CA ASN A 203 1.32 3.76 24.69
C ASN A 203 2.77 4.02 25.13
N PRO A 204 3.71 4.18 24.19
CA PRO A 204 5.13 4.34 24.52
C PRO A 204 5.43 5.67 25.21
N THR A 205 4.71 6.74 24.85
CA THR A 205 4.90 8.08 25.43
C THR A 205 4.47 8.13 26.90
N ARG A 206 3.30 7.57 27.23
CA ARG A 206 2.76 7.54 28.60
C ARG A 206 3.29 6.37 29.43
N ARG A 207 3.94 5.40 28.80
CA ARG A 207 4.34 4.11 29.40
C ARG A 207 3.15 3.39 30.04
N GLU A 208 2.07 3.31 29.29
CA GLU A 208 0.81 2.67 29.71
C GLU A 208 0.43 1.54 28.78
N THR A 209 -0.28 0.55 29.29
CA THR A 209 -0.80 -0.56 28.50
C THR A 209 -2.21 -0.89 28.93
N GLU A 210 -3.11 -1.00 27.96
CA GLU A 210 -4.47 -1.47 28.16
C GLU A 210 -4.57 -2.91 27.67
N PHE A 211 -5.18 -3.77 28.48
CA PHE A 211 -5.36 -5.19 28.17
C PHE A 211 -6.84 -5.47 28.00
N PHE A 212 -7.21 -6.12 26.91
CA PHE A 212 -8.58 -6.52 26.64
C PHE A 212 -8.64 -8.01 26.33
N GLN A 213 -9.62 -8.70 26.90
CA GLN A 213 -9.91 -10.10 26.64
C GLN A 213 -11.32 -10.25 26.08
N LEU A 214 -11.48 -11.07 25.05
CA LEU A 214 -12.78 -11.44 24.52
C LEU A 214 -13.44 -12.50 25.42
N ILE A 215 -14.48 -12.09 26.16
CA ILE A 215 -15.25 -12.98 27.04
C ILE A 215 -16.71 -12.93 26.60
N ASN A 216 -17.25 -14.08 26.20
CA ASN A 216 -18.63 -14.21 25.72
C ASN A 216 -18.99 -13.23 24.59
N GLY A 217 -18.05 -12.97 23.68
CA GLY A 217 -18.22 -12.05 22.55
C GLY A 217 -18.07 -10.56 22.90
N GLU A 218 -17.74 -10.23 24.15
CA GLU A 218 -17.50 -8.85 24.59
C GLU A 218 -16.03 -8.62 24.93
N SER A 219 -15.48 -7.48 24.49
CA SER A 219 -14.15 -7.04 24.89
C SER A 219 -14.18 -6.50 26.32
N ARG A 220 -13.44 -7.14 27.23
CA ARG A 220 -13.39 -6.79 28.66
C ARG A 220 -11.99 -6.39 29.07
N ALA A 221 -11.87 -5.19 29.65
CA ALA A 221 -10.62 -4.70 30.22
C ALA A 221 -10.10 -5.62 31.32
N GLN A 222 -8.79 -5.87 31.30
CA GLN A 222 -8.07 -6.68 32.28
C GLN A 222 -6.94 -5.85 32.92
N SER A 223 -6.48 -6.31 34.08
CA SER A 223 -5.36 -5.71 34.78
C SER A 223 -4.21 -6.71 34.95
N PRO A 224 -2.95 -6.26 34.88
CA PRO A 224 -1.81 -7.03 35.35
C PRO A 224 -1.94 -7.41 36.82
N ASP A 225 -1.21 -8.44 37.24
CA ASP A 225 -1.12 -8.82 38.65
C ASP A 225 -0.26 -7.84 39.49
N ALA A 226 -0.17 -8.09 40.79
CA ALA A 226 0.59 -7.26 41.74
C ALA A 226 2.10 -7.17 41.44
N ASN A 227 2.64 -8.07 40.59
CA ASN A 227 4.05 -8.06 40.16
C ASN A 227 4.25 -7.35 38.81
N GLY A 228 3.21 -6.70 38.28
CA GLY A 228 3.25 -6.03 36.97
C GLY A 228 3.33 -7.00 35.79
N CYS A 229 2.76 -8.20 35.95
CA CYS A 229 2.71 -9.22 34.91
C CYS A 229 1.26 -9.48 34.49
N TYR A 230 0.97 -9.40 33.20
CA TYR A 230 -0.29 -9.88 32.63
C TYR A 230 -0.17 -11.34 32.21
N LEU A 231 -1.09 -12.20 32.65
CA LEU A 231 -1.13 -13.61 32.27
C LEU A 231 -2.05 -13.79 31.06
N SER A 232 -1.48 -14.16 29.91
CA SER A 232 -2.29 -14.40 28.71
C SER A 232 -3.13 -15.66 28.87
N THR A 233 -4.42 -15.50 28.63
CA THR A 233 -5.41 -16.58 28.67
C THR A 233 -5.52 -17.29 27.32
N SER A 234 -5.34 -16.57 26.22
CA SER A 234 -5.39 -17.09 24.85
C SER A 234 -4.10 -17.81 24.45
N VAL A 235 -2.96 -17.43 25.05
CA VAL A 235 -1.66 -18.06 24.86
C VAL A 235 -1.15 -18.69 26.18
N PRO A 236 -1.67 -19.87 26.56
CA PRO A 236 -1.26 -20.57 27.78
C PRO A 236 0.26 -20.74 27.92
N GLY A 237 0.79 -20.26 29.05
CA GLY A 237 2.23 -20.29 29.36
C GLY A 237 2.99 -19.01 29.01
N MET A 238 2.30 -17.99 28.48
CA MET A 238 2.87 -16.65 28.22
C MET A 238 2.46 -15.67 29.31
N ARG A 239 3.45 -14.97 29.86
CA ARG A 239 3.27 -13.80 30.74
C ARG A 239 3.88 -12.58 30.08
N ILE A 240 3.20 -11.45 30.18
CA ILE A 240 3.63 -10.18 29.62
C ILE A 240 4.09 -9.30 30.79
N LYS A 241 5.39 -9.02 30.86
CA LYS A 241 5.98 -8.15 31.87
C LYS A 241 5.85 -6.70 31.40
N VAL A 242 4.94 -5.94 32.02
CA VAL A 242 4.49 -4.62 31.54
C VAL A 242 5.65 -3.62 31.44
N GLU A 243 6.53 -3.59 32.44
CA GLU A 243 7.64 -2.62 32.46
C GLU A 243 8.62 -2.81 31.30
N HIS A 244 8.74 -4.04 30.77
CA HIS A 244 9.62 -4.37 29.65
C HIS A 244 9.00 -4.05 28.28
N LEU A 245 7.71 -3.71 28.20
CA LEU A 245 7.08 -3.30 26.93
C LEU A 245 7.69 -2.00 26.38
N PHE A 246 8.31 -1.20 27.25
CA PHE A 246 8.83 0.14 26.95
C PHE A 246 10.36 0.22 26.94
N SER A 247 11.08 -0.91 26.96
CA SER A 247 12.55 -0.98 27.10
C SER A 247 13.28 -0.68 25.78
N ALA A 248 13.01 0.49 25.20
CA ALA A 248 13.45 0.86 23.85
C ALA A 248 14.86 1.52 23.76
N ASP A 249 15.67 1.53 24.82
CA ASP A 249 17.01 2.15 24.80
C ASP A 249 18.14 1.19 25.26
N GLY A 250 19.15 0.94 24.40
CA GLY A 250 20.48 0.42 24.82
C GLY A 250 20.70 -1.10 24.98
N GLN A 251 21.71 -1.49 25.78
CA GLN A 251 22.10 -2.90 26.04
C GLN A 251 21.00 -3.72 26.75
N GLU A 252 20.00 -3.06 27.34
CA GLU A 252 18.89 -3.69 28.08
C GLU A 252 17.96 -4.54 27.20
N TRP A 253 17.97 -4.35 25.88
CA TRP A 253 17.09 -5.06 24.94
C TRP A 253 17.28 -6.58 24.91
N LEU A 254 18.49 -7.08 25.18
CA LEU A 254 18.78 -8.51 25.20
C LEU A 254 18.38 -9.18 26.52
N ASP A 255 18.34 -8.41 27.61
CA ASP A 255 18.19 -8.94 28.97
C ASP A 255 16.73 -8.89 29.47
N TYR A 256 15.87 -8.06 28.87
CA TYR A 256 14.50 -7.80 29.35
C TYR A 256 13.43 -8.03 28.27
N SER A 257 13.16 -9.30 27.95
CA SER A 257 12.00 -9.66 27.10
C SER A 257 10.68 -9.33 27.83
N PRO A 258 9.71 -8.65 27.17
CA PRO A 258 8.37 -8.49 27.70
C PRO A 258 7.56 -9.79 27.70
N PHE A 259 7.89 -10.75 26.82
CA PHE A 259 7.16 -12.01 26.72
C PHE A 259 7.94 -13.11 27.44
N LEU A 260 7.51 -13.44 28.65
CA LEU A 260 8.07 -14.50 29.49
C LEU A 260 7.33 -15.81 29.21
N VAL A 261 8.08 -16.86 28.84
CA VAL A 261 7.53 -18.19 28.55
C VAL A 261 7.84 -19.12 29.71
N GLU A 262 6.80 -19.53 30.46
CA GLU A 262 6.97 -20.37 31.66
C GLU A 262 7.19 -21.85 31.33
N GLN A 263 6.70 -22.30 30.17
CA GLN A 263 6.85 -23.68 29.72
C GLN A 263 7.23 -23.73 28.24
N VAL A 264 8.47 -24.13 27.97
CA VAL A 264 8.92 -24.39 26.61
C VAL A 264 8.18 -25.61 26.06
N ARG A 265 7.47 -25.43 24.95
CA ARG A 265 6.80 -26.50 24.24
C ARG A 265 7.66 -26.89 23.05
N PRO A 266 7.97 -28.18 22.85
CA PRO A 266 8.73 -28.61 21.67
C PRO A 266 7.97 -28.18 20.42
N HIS A 267 8.68 -27.48 19.53
CA HIS A 267 8.12 -26.91 18.32
C HIS A 267 7.52 -28.02 17.42
N LYS A 268 6.19 -28.12 17.39
CA LYS A 268 5.51 -28.93 16.37
C LYS A 268 5.73 -28.26 15.02
N ARG A 269 6.04 -29.07 14.01
CA ARG A 269 6.24 -28.67 12.62
C ARG A 269 5.13 -27.69 12.21
N GLU A 270 5.53 -26.48 11.81
CA GLU A 270 4.61 -25.42 11.42
C GLU A 270 3.59 -25.95 10.39
N SER A 271 2.31 -25.58 10.55
CA SER A 271 1.34 -25.73 9.47
C SER A 271 1.91 -24.98 8.27
N ARG A 272 2.07 -25.69 7.14
CA ARG A 272 2.47 -25.03 5.90
C ARG A 272 1.38 -24.06 5.48
N SER A 273 1.77 -22.92 4.94
CA SER A 273 0.83 -22.01 4.30
C SER A 273 0.06 -22.73 3.21
N ARG A 274 -1.24 -22.44 3.15
CA ARG A 274 -2.07 -22.73 1.99
C ARG A 274 -1.59 -21.90 0.80
N ARG A 275 -1.59 -22.53 -0.38
CA ARG A 275 -1.13 -21.91 -1.64
C ARG A 275 -2.28 -21.54 -2.60
N ASP A 276 -3.50 -21.84 -2.21
CA ASP A 276 -4.75 -21.58 -2.94
C ASP A 276 -5.45 -20.29 -2.48
N GLY A 277 -4.75 -19.41 -1.75
CA GLY A 277 -5.26 -18.10 -1.34
C GLY A 277 -5.08 -17.03 -2.39
N TYR A 278 -5.53 -15.81 -2.08
CA TYR A 278 -5.25 -14.65 -2.90
C TYR A 278 -3.76 -14.30 -2.90
N VAL A 279 -3.25 -13.98 -4.08
CA VAL A 279 -1.84 -13.68 -4.32
C VAL A 279 -1.73 -12.25 -4.86
N PRO A 280 -0.68 -11.49 -4.50
CA PRO A 280 -0.32 -10.25 -5.15
C PRO A 280 -0.42 -10.34 -6.68
N ALA A 281 -1.02 -9.33 -7.31
CA ALA A 281 -1.20 -9.23 -8.76
C ALA A 281 -1.90 -10.43 -9.43
N SER A 282 -2.72 -11.19 -8.69
CA SER A 282 -3.48 -12.34 -9.24
C SER A 282 -4.74 -11.95 -10.01
N LEU A 283 -5.33 -10.79 -9.73
CA LEU A 283 -6.48 -10.24 -10.43
C LEU A 283 -6.05 -9.13 -11.39
N PRO A 284 -6.67 -9.06 -12.59
CA PRO A 284 -6.56 -7.88 -13.44
C PRO A 284 -6.93 -6.61 -12.66
N PHE A 285 -6.12 -5.56 -12.79
CA PHE A 285 -6.42 -4.28 -12.16
C PHE A 285 -7.53 -3.56 -12.95
N ALA A 286 -8.72 -3.47 -12.35
CA ALA A 286 -9.92 -2.89 -12.95
C ALA A 286 -10.75 -2.16 -11.88
N PRO A 287 -10.26 -1.00 -11.38
CA PRO A 287 -10.95 -0.26 -10.34
C PRO A 287 -12.29 0.30 -10.86
N ARG A 288 -13.25 0.50 -9.95
CA ARG A 288 -14.59 1.01 -10.28
C ARG A 288 -14.76 2.41 -9.70
N PHE A 289 -15.03 3.41 -10.52
CA PHE A 289 -15.22 4.79 -10.04
C PHE A 289 -16.66 5.23 -10.16
N ASN A 290 -17.11 5.99 -9.17
CA ASN A 290 -18.41 6.60 -9.10
C ASN A 290 -18.28 7.96 -8.38
N LEU A 291 -19.33 8.79 -8.40
CA LEU A 291 -19.35 10.06 -7.68
C LEU A 291 -19.14 9.86 -6.17
N HIS A 292 -19.71 8.78 -5.64
CA HIS A 292 -19.56 8.35 -4.24
C HIS A 292 -18.59 7.17 -4.12
N ALA A 293 -18.27 6.81 -2.88
CA ALA A 293 -17.39 5.69 -2.59
C ALA A 293 -17.94 4.36 -3.15
N GLU A 294 -17.05 3.57 -3.73
CA GLU A 294 -17.31 2.23 -4.27
C GLU A 294 -16.62 1.18 -3.39
N PRO A 295 -17.35 0.17 -2.87
CA PRO A 295 -16.75 -0.85 -2.01
C PRO A 295 -15.66 -1.66 -2.73
N ILE A 296 -14.53 -1.83 -2.02
CA ILE A 296 -13.43 -2.70 -2.37
C ILE A 296 -13.66 -4.07 -1.72
N LEU A 297 -13.52 -5.14 -2.50
CA LEU A 297 -13.59 -6.51 -1.99
C LEU A 297 -12.24 -6.95 -1.43
N PHE A 298 -12.23 -7.89 -0.48
CA PHE A 298 -10.97 -8.37 0.10
C PHE A 298 -10.00 -8.94 -0.94
N ASN A 299 -10.49 -9.71 -1.91
CA ASN A 299 -9.66 -10.29 -2.96
C ASN A 299 -9.01 -9.22 -3.85
N GLU A 300 -9.71 -8.10 -4.07
CA GLU A 300 -9.19 -6.94 -4.79
C GLU A 300 -8.10 -6.24 -3.97
N TYR A 301 -8.35 -6.00 -2.68
CA TYR A 301 -7.34 -5.48 -1.77
C TYR A 301 -6.09 -6.36 -1.73
N ALA A 302 -6.25 -7.67 -1.48
CA ALA A 302 -5.15 -8.62 -1.40
C ALA A 302 -4.37 -8.75 -2.71
N SER A 303 -5.04 -8.59 -3.87
CA SER A 303 -4.39 -8.65 -5.17
C SER A 303 -3.74 -7.33 -5.57
N TRP A 304 -4.39 -6.20 -5.35
CA TRP A 304 -3.97 -4.90 -5.89
C TRP A 304 -3.10 -4.09 -4.92
N CYS A 305 -3.19 -4.39 -3.61
CA CYS A 305 -2.51 -3.68 -2.54
C CYS A 305 -2.02 -4.66 -1.45
N PRO A 306 -1.11 -5.59 -1.80
CA PRO A 306 -0.70 -6.64 -0.88
C PRO A 306 0.11 -6.11 0.31
N GLU A 307 0.98 -5.12 0.06
CA GLU A 307 1.70 -4.31 1.03
C GLU A 307 2.55 -3.28 0.25
N GLY A 308 2.60 -2.03 0.71
CA GLY A 308 3.43 -0.99 0.08
C GLY A 308 4.35 -0.32 1.09
N LYS A 309 5.65 -0.29 0.79
CA LYS A 309 6.59 0.63 1.47
C LYS A 309 6.31 2.05 0.97
N PHE A 310 6.16 2.99 1.90
CA PHE A 310 5.94 4.40 1.58
C PHE A 310 7.30 5.07 1.45
N GLU A 311 7.55 5.68 0.30
CA GLU A 311 8.79 6.38 -0.01
C GLU A 311 8.47 7.70 -0.72
N TRP A 312 9.44 8.62 -0.73
CA TRP A 312 9.38 9.82 -1.56
C TRP A 312 10.54 9.77 -2.54
N MET A 313 10.26 9.93 -3.82
CA MET A 313 11.25 10.01 -4.89
C MET A 313 10.89 11.18 -5.79
N ASP A 314 11.84 12.07 -6.07
CA ASP A 314 11.63 13.24 -6.92
C ASP A 314 10.40 14.09 -6.54
N GLY A 315 10.17 14.28 -5.24
CA GLY A 315 9.06 15.11 -4.75
C GLY A 315 7.67 14.45 -4.80
N ARG A 316 7.56 13.16 -5.17
CA ARG A 316 6.29 12.42 -5.22
C ARG A 316 6.29 11.18 -4.32
N PRO A 317 5.13 10.81 -3.75
CA PRO A 317 5.01 9.60 -2.96
C PRO A 317 5.01 8.35 -3.86
N ILE A 318 5.79 7.34 -3.46
CA ILE A 318 5.86 6.01 -4.06
C ILE A 318 5.39 5.00 -3.02
N ILE A 319 4.50 4.10 -3.40
CA ILE A 319 3.93 3.08 -2.52
C ILE A 319 4.22 1.72 -3.15
N GLY A 320 5.18 0.97 -2.61
CA GLY A 320 5.50 -0.39 -3.09
C GLY A 320 5.91 -0.47 -4.57
N GLY A 321 6.46 0.61 -5.13
CA GLY A 321 6.85 0.71 -6.54
C GLY A 321 5.78 1.27 -7.47
N HIS A 322 6.07 1.30 -8.77
CA HIS A 322 5.23 1.94 -9.79
C HIS A 322 3.82 1.35 -9.87
N GLU A 323 3.70 0.02 -10.04
CA GLU A 323 2.41 -0.68 -10.17
C GLU A 323 1.56 -0.56 -8.90
N THR A 324 2.17 -0.75 -7.73
CA THR A 324 1.46 -0.65 -6.45
C THR A 324 0.99 0.79 -6.20
N THR A 325 1.79 1.80 -6.58
CA THR A 325 1.38 3.21 -6.47
C THR A 325 0.16 3.49 -7.35
N ARG A 326 0.15 3.01 -8.59
CA ARG A 326 -1.01 3.07 -9.49
C ARG A 326 -2.24 2.44 -8.84
N ASN A 327 -2.08 1.25 -8.30
CA ASN A 327 -3.20 0.49 -7.74
C ASN A 327 -3.78 1.16 -6.49
N VAL A 328 -2.91 1.65 -5.60
CA VAL A 328 -3.33 2.40 -4.40
C VAL A 328 -4.03 3.70 -4.78
N LEU A 329 -3.59 4.42 -5.81
CA LEU A 329 -4.32 5.59 -6.32
C LEU A 329 -5.75 5.20 -6.71
N GLY A 330 -5.94 4.09 -7.45
CA GLY A 330 -7.27 3.60 -7.81
C GLY A 330 -8.12 3.22 -6.60
N LEU A 331 -7.56 2.47 -5.64
CA LEU A 331 -8.27 2.09 -4.42
C LEU A 331 -8.67 3.31 -3.57
N LEU A 332 -7.83 4.36 -3.52
CA LEU A 332 -8.16 5.60 -2.82
C LEU A 332 -9.30 6.36 -3.53
N LEU A 333 -9.27 6.43 -4.87
CA LEU A 333 -10.37 7.01 -5.65
C LEU A 333 -11.68 6.24 -5.43
N MET A 334 -11.64 4.91 -5.34
CA MET A 334 -12.79 4.07 -4.95
C MET A 334 -13.29 4.41 -3.55
N SER A 335 -12.38 4.52 -2.59
CA SER A 335 -12.71 4.71 -1.17
C SER A 335 -13.29 6.09 -0.89
N ILE A 336 -12.82 7.12 -1.59
CA ILE A 336 -13.21 8.53 -1.39
C ILE A 336 -14.35 8.94 -2.32
N GLY A 337 -14.43 8.35 -3.53
CA GLY A 337 -15.37 8.75 -4.58
C GLY A 337 -14.88 9.96 -5.37
N LEU A 338 -15.32 10.08 -6.63
CA LEU A 338 -14.82 11.12 -7.54
C LEU A 338 -15.28 12.52 -7.15
N ARG A 339 -16.46 12.67 -6.54
CA ARG A 339 -16.97 13.98 -6.10
C ARG A 339 -16.01 14.65 -5.12
N GLU A 340 -15.53 13.92 -4.12
CA GLU A 340 -14.56 14.47 -3.16
C GLU A 340 -13.16 14.54 -3.78
N SER A 341 -12.74 13.53 -4.55
CA SER A 341 -11.42 13.48 -5.18
C SER A 341 -11.16 14.66 -6.13
N VAL A 342 -12.15 15.02 -6.96
CA VAL A 342 -12.05 16.14 -7.90
C VAL A 342 -11.87 17.47 -7.17
N ALA A 343 -12.48 17.64 -5.99
CA ALA A 343 -12.32 18.84 -5.17
C ALA A 343 -10.91 19.01 -4.59
N MET A 344 -10.02 18.01 -4.69
CA MET A 344 -8.66 18.08 -4.17
C MET A 344 -7.65 18.78 -5.10
N ARG A 345 -8.01 19.01 -6.38
CA ARG A 345 -7.15 19.69 -7.37
C ARG A 345 -7.94 20.74 -8.17
N PRO A 346 -7.31 21.82 -8.65
CA PRO A 346 -8.00 22.82 -9.48
C PRO A 346 -8.72 22.22 -10.69
N ALA A 347 -9.90 22.74 -11.00
CA ALA A 347 -10.73 22.26 -12.11
C ALA A 347 -9.98 22.24 -13.46
N MET A 348 -9.12 23.24 -13.70
CA MET A 348 -8.32 23.31 -14.93
C MET A 348 -7.37 22.12 -15.10
N GLU A 349 -6.84 21.55 -14.02
CA GLU A 349 -5.92 20.40 -14.10
C GLU A 349 -6.66 19.13 -14.52
N TRP A 350 -7.90 18.96 -14.07
CA TRP A 350 -8.73 17.82 -14.46
C TRP A 350 -9.18 17.93 -15.92
N VAL A 351 -9.68 19.10 -16.35
CA VAL A 351 -10.08 19.33 -17.74
C VAL A 351 -8.89 19.14 -18.68
N ALA A 352 -7.71 19.68 -18.32
CA ALA A 352 -6.49 19.47 -19.10
C ALA A 352 -6.10 18.00 -19.21
N ALA A 353 -6.16 17.26 -18.09
CA ALA A 353 -5.87 15.83 -18.06
C ALA A 353 -6.84 15.01 -18.91
N LEU A 354 -8.15 15.27 -18.83
CA LEU A 354 -9.17 14.62 -19.66
C LEU A 354 -8.90 14.86 -21.14
N GLN A 355 -8.66 16.10 -21.54
CA GLN A 355 -8.36 16.44 -22.93
C GLN A 355 -7.04 15.81 -23.41
N ARG A 356 -6.00 15.76 -22.57
CA ARG A 356 -4.74 15.06 -22.88
C ARG A 356 -4.97 13.56 -23.07
N HIS A 357 -5.72 12.94 -22.17
CA HIS A 357 -6.04 11.52 -22.25
C HIS A 357 -6.82 11.19 -23.54
N GLN A 358 -7.85 11.96 -23.87
CA GLN A 358 -8.61 11.81 -25.13
C GLN A 358 -7.71 11.97 -26.37
N ARG A 359 -6.76 12.91 -26.36
CA ARG A 359 -5.77 13.06 -27.45
C ARG A 359 -4.87 11.83 -27.56
N LYS A 360 -4.31 11.34 -26.45
CA LYS A 360 -3.47 10.13 -26.42
C LYS A 360 -4.20 8.93 -27.00
N VAL A 361 -5.45 8.72 -26.61
CA VAL A 361 -6.28 7.62 -27.11
C VAL A 361 -6.51 7.74 -28.61
N ARG A 362 -6.85 8.93 -29.11
CA ARG A 362 -7.03 9.18 -30.55
C ARG A 362 -5.74 8.94 -31.33
N ASP A 363 -4.61 9.33 -30.77
CA ASP A 363 -3.31 9.31 -31.43
C ASP A 363 -2.49 8.05 -31.05
N ASP A 364 -3.11 7.03 -30.41
CA ASP A 364 -2.44 5.83 -29.84
C ASP A 364 -1.60 5.08 -30.88
N ALA A 365 -2.15 4.89 -32.09
CA ALA A 365 -1.43 4.17 -33.15
C ALA A 365 -0.09 4.82 -33.48
N ALA A 366 -0.03 6.17 -33.49
CA ALA A 366 1.21 6.89 -33.75
C ALA A 366 2.17 6.82 -32.55
N LEU A 367 1.65 6.92 -31.32
CA LEU A 367 2.44 6.78 -30.10
C LEU A 367 3.05 5.38 -29.98
N ARG A 368 2.24 4.34 -30.20
CA ARG A 368 2.65 2.94 -30.20
C ARG A 368 3.72 2.65 -31.24
N GLN A 369 3.61 3.24 -32.44
CA GLN A 369 4.65 3.12 -33.45
C GLN A 369 5.99 3.72 -32.98
N GLN A 370 5.96 4.88 -32.32
CA GLN A 370 7.17 5.49 -31.75
C GLN A 370 7.80 4.60 -30.67
N TRP A 371 6.97 3.98 -29.81
CA TRP A 371 7.44 3.05 -28.79
C TRP A 371 8.06 1.79 -29.41
N TRP A 372 7.46 1.23 -30.47
CA TRP A 372 8.07 0.12 -31.23
C TRP A 372 9.43 0.49 -31.83
N ASP A 373 9.56 1.67 -32.42
CA ASP A 373 10.83 2.13 -33.00
C ASP A 373 11.88 2.38 -31.92
N LYS A 374 11.45 2.83 -30.74
CA LYS A 374 12.33 2.96 -29.56
C LYS A 374 12.77 1.59 -29.03
N ALA A 375 11.84 0.66 -28.87
CA ALA A 375 12.11 -0.71 -28.43
C ALA A 375 13.12 -1.40 -29.36
N ARG A 376 12.95 -1.26 -30.68
CA ARG A 376 13.90 -1.77 -31.67
C ARG A 376 15.29 -1.16 -31.50
N ARG A 377 15.40 0.17 -31.46
CA ARG A 377 16.71 0.85 -31.28
C ARG A 377 17.41 0.43 -29.98
N LEU A 378 16.67 0.33 -28.88
CA LEU A 378 17.23 -0.11 -27.62
C LEU A 378 17.69 -1.58 -27.71
N ALA A 379 16.88 -2.47 -28.28
CA ALA A 379 17.27 -3.86 -28.51
C ALA A 379 18.54 -3.97 -29.37
N GLU A 380 18.67 -3.17 -30.44
CA GLU A 380 19.88 -3.11 -31.27
C GLU A 380 21.12 -2.72 -30.44
N THR A 381 21.05 -1.64 -29.67
CA THR A 381 22.13 -1.19 -28.79
C THR A 381 22.52 -2.28 -27.79
N LEU A 382 21.53 -2.92 -27.16
CA LEU A 382 21.78 -3.94 -26.14
C LEU A 382 22.44 -5.19 -26.73
N CYS A 383 21.98 -5.64 -27.90
CA CYS A 383 22.61 -6.75 -28.64
C CYS A 383 24.06 -6.42 -29.03
N GLU A 384 24.30 -5.24 -29.60
CA GLU A 384 25.62 -4.85 -30.12
C GLU A 384 26.65 -4.60 -29.00
N LYS A 385 26.27 -3.87 -27.96
CA LYS A 385 27.18 -3.45 -26.89
C LYS A 385 27.40 -4.54 -25.85
N TYR A 386 26.35 -5.32 -25.54
CA TYR A 386 26.40 -6.28 -24.44
C TYR A 386 26.41 -7.73 -24.91
N GLY A 387 26.11 -8.02 -26.18
CA GLY A 387 26.15 -9.37 -26.74
C GLY A 387 24.94 -10.22 -26.36
N ILE A 388 23.79 -9.59 -26.12
CA ILE A 388 22.54 -10.28 -25.82
C ILE A 388 22.02 -10.95 -27.10
N ALA A 389 21.79 -12.26 -27.05
CA ALA A 389 21.52 -13.05 -28.25
C ALA A 389 20.12 -12.83 -28.82
N ARG A 390 19.13 -12.63 -27.94
CA ARG A 390 17.73 -12.40 -28.31
C ARG A 390 17.11 -11.39 -27.35
N ILE A 391 16.25 -10.53 -27.89
CA ILE A 391 15.45 -9.58 -27.10
C ILE A 391 14.00 -9.61 -27.60
N GLY A 392 13.06 -9.65 -26.68
CA GLY A 392 11.63 -9.54 -26.94
C GLY A 392 11.00 -8.33 -26.24
N VAL A 393 9.77 -8.02 -26.63
CA VAL A 393 8.87 -7.08 -25.95
C VAL A 393 7.76 -7.84 -25.25
N THR A 394 7.33 -7.35 -24.10
CA THR A 394 6.17 -7.83 -23.35
C THR A 394 5.36 -6.64 -22.82
N GLY A 395 4.24 -6.90 -22.12
CA GLY A 395 3.47 -5.88 -21.41
C GLY A 395 2.62 -5.00 -22.33
N ASP A 396 2.46 -3.72 -21.95
CA ASP A 396 1.47 -2.80 -22.51
C ASP A 396 1.61 -2.55 -24.02
N LEU A 397 2.83 -2.69 -24.58
CA LEU A 397 3.04 -2.52 -26.01
C LEU A 397 2.33 -3.61 -26.85
N LEU A 398 2.10 -4.79 -26.25
CA LEU A 398 1.36 -5.90 -26.85
C LEU A 398 -0.12 -5.91 -26.48
N ASP A 399 -0.53 -5.18 -25.45
CA ASP A 399 -1.93 -5.06 -25.06
C ASP A 399 -2.71 -4.24 -26.11
N PRO A 400 -3.90 -4.71 -26.57
CA PRO A 400 -4.74 -3.96 -27.50
C PRO A 400 -5.29 -2.65 -26.93
N LYS A 401 -5.24 -2.43 -25.60
CA LYS A 401 -5.66 -1.17 -24.97
C LYS A 401 -4.68 -0.04 -25.33
N PRO A 402 -5.17 1.19 -25.51
CA PRO A 402 -4.32 2.36 -25.71
C PRO A 402 -3.30 2.57 -24.58
N LEU A 403 -2.11 3.04 -24.95
CA LEU A 403 -1.07 3.41 -24.02
C LEU A 403 -1.51 4.63 -23.21
N ASP A 404 -1.56 4.48 -21.90
CA ASP A 404 -1.97 5.54 -20.97
C ASP A 404 -0.78 6.10 -20.16
N TYR A 405 -1.07 6.84 -19.09
CA TYR A 405 -0.05 7.42 -18.21
C TYR A 405 0.81 6.36 -17.51
N TRP A 406 0.22 5.21 -17.17
CA TRP A 406 0.86 4.14 -16.43
C TRP A 406 1.46 3.04 -17.31
N ALA A 407 1.30 3.16 -18.63
CA ALA A 407 1.90 2.22 -19.58
C ALA A 407 3.43 2.21 -19.47
N THR A 408 4.00 1.02 -19.64
CA THR A 408 5.44 0.77 -19.53
C THR A 408 5.97 0.09 -20.78
N LEU A 409 7.23 0.35 -21.12
CA LEU A 409 7.92 -0.37 -22.18
C LEU A 409 8.78 -1.48 -21.57
N GLU A 410 8.33 -2.72 -21.66
CA GLU A 410 9.05 -3.87 -21.10
C GLU A 410 9.81 -4.65 -22.19
N LEU A 411 11.12 -4.84 -21.97
CA LEU A 411 12.00 -5.68 -22.77
C LEU A 411 12.45 -6.91 -22.00
N VAL A 412 12.46 -8.06 -22.67
CA VAL A 412 12.95 -9.34 -22.11
C VAL A 412 14.21 -9.76 -22.83
N GLY A 413 15.30 -9.86 -22.09
CA GLY A 413 16.59 -10.35 -22.58
C GLY A 413 16.77 -11.86 -22.34
N TYR A 414 17.36 -12.52 -23.32
CA TYR A 414 17.67 -13.95 -23.25
C TYR A 414 19.19 -14.17 -23.20
N ASP A 415 19.62 -15.13 -22.37
CA ASP A 415 21.04 -15.45 -22.15
C ASP A 415 21.88 -14.21 -21.78
N VAL A 416 21.33 -13.35 -20.92
CA VAL A 416 21.96 -12.09 -20.53
C VAL A 416 23.28 -12.35 -19.79
N PRO A 417 24.43 -11.78 -20.22
CA PRO A 417 25.68 -11.98 -19.52
C PRO A 417 25.65 -11.35 -18.12
N ARG A 418 25.62 -12.17 -17.06
CA ARG A 418 25.53 -11.71 -15.65
C ARG A 418 26.50 -10.59 -15.27
N ALA A 419 27.73 -10.63 -15.79
CA ALA A 419 28.74 -9.60 -15.52
C ALA A 419 28.39 -8.21 -16.08
N LYS A 420 27.44 -8.12 -17.02
CA LYS A 420 27.05 -6.89 -17.74
C LYS A 420 25.68 -6.35 -17.34
N VAL A 421 24.94 -7.04 -16.46
CA VAL A 421 23.56 -6.67 -16.08
C VAL A 421 23.45 -5.23 -15.60
N HIS A 422 24.36 -4.77 -14.73
CA HIS A 422 24.37 -3.38 -14.25
C HIS A 422 24.53 -2.35 -15.39
N LEU A 423 25.41 -2.62 -16.37
CA LEU A 423 25.61 -1.73 -17.53
C LEU A 423 24.38 -1.70 -18.44
N ILE A 424 23.66 -2.82 -18.54
CA ILE A 424 22.40 -2.89 -19.29
C ILE A 424 21.35 -2.00 -18.61
N TYR A 425 21.21 -2.06 -17.29
CA TYR A 425 20.29 -1.17 -16.56
C TYR A 425 20.66 0.31 -16.71
N GLU A 426 21.96 0.66 -16.67
CA GLU A 426 22.42 2.02 -16.97
C GLU A 426 22.05 2.47 -18.39
N GLU A 427 22.23 1.60 -19.39
CA GLU A 427 21.85 1.89 -20.77
C GLU A 427 20.34 2.09 -20.92
N VAL A 428 19.54 1.20 -20.33
CA VAL A 428 18.08 1.28 -20.36
C VAL A 428 17.59 2.57 -19.70
N SER A 429 18.17 2.95 -18.56
CA SER A 429 17.86 4.20 -17.87
C SER A 429 18.22 5.43 -18.73
N ALA A 430 19.35 5.41 -19.44
CA ALA A 430 19.74 6.49 -20.36
C ALA A 430 18.79 6.64 -21.58
N PHE A 431 18.00 5.61 -21.89
CA PHE A 431 16.98 5.66 -22.95
C PHE A 431 15.63 6.20 -22.47
N GLN A 432 15.41 6.42 -21.16
CA GLN A 432 14.15 6.97 -20.66
C GLN A 432 13.98 8.45 -21.08
N ASP A 433 12.76 8.83 -21.46
CA ASP A 433 12.42 10.22 -21.83
C ASP A 433 10.97 10.55 -21.45
N ASP A 434 10.58 11.83 -21.59
CA ASP A 434 9.24 12.33 -21.26
C ASP A 434 8.09 11.63 -22.03
N LEU A 435 8.38 10.98 -23.15
CA LEU A 435 7.40 10.29 -24.01
C LEU A 435 7.29 8.78 -23.70
N THR A 436 8.24 8.23 -22.95
CA THR A 436 8.35 6.82 -22.58
C THR A 436 8.92 6.74 -21.16
N PRO A 437 8.12 7.08 -20.14
CA PRO A 437 8.68 7.43 -18.84
C PRO A 437 9.29 6.23 -18.12
N THR A 438 8.78 5.02 -18.35
CA THR A 438 9.22 3.83 -17.63
C THR A 438 9.55 2.69 -18.60
N ILE A 439 10.85 2.43 -18.76
CA ILE A 439 11.36 1.29 -19.52
C ILE A 439 11.90 0.25 -18.53
N TYR A 440 11.41 -0.99 -18.62
CA TYR A 440 11.89 -2.12 -17.83
C TYR A 440 12.68 -3.09 -18.70
N PHE A 441 13.70 -3.68 -18.10
CA PHE A 441 14.45 -4.78 -18.69
C PHE A 441 14.56 -5.91 -17.68
N SER A 442 14.21 -7.11 -18.13
CA SER A 442 14.17 -8.33 -17.33
C SER A 442 14.85 -9.48 -18.05
N GLU A 443 15.30 -10.47 -17.27
CA GLU A 443 15.82 -11.73 -17.80
C GLU A 443 14.66 -12.72 -18.03
N GLU A 444 14.76 -13.62 -19.03
CA GLU A 444 13.71 -14.59 -19.40
C GLU A 444 13.07 -15.33 -18.21
N THR A 445 13.86 -15.65 -17.19
CA THR A 445 13.40 -16.39 -16.00
C THR A 445 12.31 -15.68 -15.20
N GLU A 446 12.11 -14.38 -15.41
CA GLU A 446 11.11 -13.56 -14.73
C GLU A 446 9.74 -13.55 -15.45
N HIS A 447 9.66 -14.12 -16.67
CA HIS A 447 8.49 -13.98 -17.55
C HIS A 447 7.99 -15.28 -18.18
N GLU A 448 8.26 -16.45 -17.59
CA GLU A 448 7.85 -17.76 -18.12
C GLU A 448 6.33 -17.89 -18.40
N SER A 449 5.49 -16.99 -17.88
CA SER A 449 4.04 -16.95 -18.08
C SER A 449 3.50 -15.77 -18.89
N ARG A 450 4.33 -14.84 -19.40
CA ARG A 450 3.87 -13.66 -20.16
C ARG A 450 4.04 -13.85 -21.67
N THR A 451 3.17 -13.20 -22.45
CA THR A 451 3.30 -13.17 -23.91
C THR A 451 4.49 -12.31 -24.31
N VAL A 452 5.45 -12.88 -25.03
CA VAL A 452 6.64 -12.15 -25.52
C VAL A 452 6.66 -12.16 -27.04
N GLN A 453 6.82 -10.99 -27.66
CA GLN A 453 7.04 -10.83 -29.09
C GLN A 453 8.53 -10.57 -29.37
N SER A 454 9.17 -11.44 -30.17
CA SER A 454 10.58 -11.30 -30.53
C SER A 454 10.83 -10.02 -31.33
N LEU A 455 11.88 -9.28 -30.96
CA LEU A 455 12.37 -8.11 -31.70
C LEU A 455 13.62 -8.41 -32.53
N LYS A 456 14.57 -9.12 -31.93
CA LYS A 456 15.85 -9.51 -32.51
C LYS A 456 16.23 -10.89 -32.06
#